data_AF-A0A8T0BQB2-F1
#
_entry.id   AF-A0A8T0BQB2-F1
#
_cell.length_a   1.000
_cell.length_b   1.000
_cell.length_c   1.000
_cell.angle_alpha   90.00
_cell.angle_beta   90.00
_cell.angle_gamma   90.00
#
_symmetry.space_group_name_H-M   'P 1'
#
loop_
_entity.id
_entity.type
_entity.pdbx_description
1 polymer ?
#
loop_
_entity_poly.entity_id
_entity_poly.type
_entity_poly.pdbx_seq_one_letter_code
_entity_poly.pdbx_strand_id
1 'polypeptide(L)'
;MRTLVLDNGAYTAKIGYSHEKVSVIPNCQFRSKSLRLKTFTANQLDEIKDPSGLFYILPFQKGYLVNWDVQRKVWDQLFGKEMFKVDFADTNIIITEPYFNFSSIQESMNEILFEEYQFQAALRINAGSLSAHRHFSEYNMELCCIVVDSGFSFTHIVPYCRGRKMQDGICRINVGGKLLTNHLKEIISYRQLHVMDETYVINQVKEDVCYVSQDFYKDMQIAQLKGEENLVMRDYVLPDFSAIKKGFCKPREEMNFTGKYKTGEQILHLTNERFAVPEMLFHPSDIGIQEMGIPEAIVNSINKMPEEMQPHFFKNIILTGGTTLFPGFRDRVYKEVRALAPSVFDVSVIQPQNPICYPWEGGKLLAENPDFEEMVVTRDDYEENGHYVCEEKFDI
;
A
#
# COMPACT_ATOMS: atom_id res chain seq x y z
N MET A 1 17.85 -3.77 -23.26
CA MET A 1 16.64 -4.60 -23.39
C MET A 1 15.46 -3.88 -22.76
N ARG A 2 14.21 -4.24 -23.08
CA ARG A 2 13.06 -3.61 -22.43
C ARG A 2 12.76 -4.32 -21.12
N THR A 3 12.85 -3.59 -20.01
CA THR A 3 12.50 -4.12 -18.70
C THR A 3 11.13 -3.61 -18.28
N LEU A 4 10.25 -4.54 -17.96
CA LEU A 4 8.91 -4.30 -17.44
C LEU A 4 8.97 -4.39 -15.91
N VAL A 5 8.62 -3.29 -15.24
CA VAL A 5 8.59 -3.24 -13.77
C VAL A 5 7.15 -3.39 -13.32
N LEU A 6 6.89 -4.40 -12.48
CA LEU A 6 5.60 -4.72 -11.90
C LEU A 6 5.69 -4.71 -10.37
N ASP A 7 5.18 -3.65 -9.76
CA ASP A 7 4.92 -3.63 -8.32
C ASP A 7 3.59 -4.34 -8.03
N ASN A 8 3.67 -5.60 -7.59
CA ASN A 8 2.54 -6.47 -7.32
C ASN A 8 1.95 -6.24 -5.92
N GLY A 9 1.31 -5.10 -5.73
CA GLY A 9 0.63 -4.77 -4.47
C GLY A 9 -0.68 -5.55 -4.26
N ALA A 10 -1.06 -5.74 -3.00
CA ALA A 10 -2.28 -6.45 -2.63
C ALA A 10 -3.59 -5.76 -3.08
N TYR A 11 -3.57 -4.45 -3.28
CA TYR A 11 -4.74 -3.66 -3.70
C TYR A 11 -4.54 -2.97 -5.04
N THR A 12 -3.32 -2.51 -5.34
CA THR A 12 -2.95 -1.90 -6.62
C THR A 12 -1.68 -2.54 -7.17
N ALA A 13 -1.75 -2.95 -8.43
CA ALA A 13 -0.62 -3.33 -9.25
C ALA A 13 -0.14 -2.09 -10.01
N LYS A 14 1.15 -1.77 -9.91
CA LYS A 14 1.75 -0.68 -10.71
C LYS A 14 2.67 -1.28 -11.74
N ILE A 15 2.40 -0.98 -13.00
CA ILE A 15 3.10 -1.57 -14.14
C ILE A 15 3.58 -0.47 -15.06
N GLY A 16 4.76 -0.67 -15.65
CA GLY A 16 5.27 0.18 -16.70
C GLY A 16 6.67 -0.24 -17.14
N TYR A 17 7.02 0.11 -18.37
CA TYR A 17 8.39 -0.05 -18.84
C TYR A 17 9.31 1.01 -18.20
N SER A 18 10.60 0.71 -18.09
CA SER A 18 11.61 1.63 -17.56
C SER A 18 11.54 3.04 -18.19
N HIS A 19 11.23 3.15 -19.48
CA HIS A 19 11.21 4.44 -20.18
C HIS A 19 9.83 5.14 -20.19
N GLU A 20 8.77 4.49 -19.71
CA GLU A 20 7.39 5.00 -19.77
C GLU A 20 6.90 5.55 -18.43
N LYS A 21 5.67 6.04 -18.40
CA LYS A 21 4.98 6.44 -17.17
C LYS A 21 4.34 5.21 -16.52
N VAL A 22 4.34 5.19 -15.19
CA VAL A 22 3.67 4.15 -14.41
C VAL A 22 2.16 4.21 -14.59
N SER A 23 1.54 3.05 -14.81
CA SER A 23 0.10 2.87 -14.74
C SER A 23 -0.26 2.20 -13.42
N VAL A 24 -1.17 2.81 -12.66
CA VAL A 24 -1.66 2.29 -11.38
C VAL A 24 -3.01 1.65 -11.62
N ILE A 25 -3.09 0.34 -11.45
CA ILE A 25 -4.29 -0.44 -11.75
C ILE A 25 -4.70 -1.21 -10.49
N PRO A 26 -5.99 -1.22 -10.11
CA PRO A 26 -6.45 -2.06 -9.01
C PRO A 26 -6.11 -3.55 -9.23
N ASN A 27 -5.51 -4.19 -8.24
CA ASN A 27 -5.18 -5.61 -8.28
C ASN A 27 -6.34 -6.45 -7.75
N CYS A 28 -7.50 -6.35 -8.41
CA CYS A 28 -8.68 -7.07 -8.01
C CYS A 28 -9.64 -7.31 -9.17
N GLN A 29 -10.49 -8.31 -9.01
CA GLN A 29 -11.63 -8.53 -9.88
C GLN A 29 -12.89 -7.99 -9.23
N PHE A 30 -13.59 -7.12 -9.95
CA PHE A 30 -14.87 -6.61 -9.52
C PHE A 30 -15.98 -7.55 -9.99
N ARG A 31 -16.86 -7.94 -9.06
CA ARG A 31 -18.09 -8.66 -9.38
C ARG A 31 -19.28 -7.82 -8.95
N SER A 32 -20.23 -7.66 -9.87
CA SER A 32 -21.52 -7.04 -9.56
C SER A 32 -22.51 -8.12 -9.13
N LYS A 33 -23.14 -7.92 -7.97
CA LYS A 33 -24.23 -8.77 -7.47
C LYS A 33 -25.50 -8.60 -8.32
N SER A 34 -25.70 -7.40 -8.87
CA SER A 34 -26.90 -7.01 -9.62
C SER A 34 -26.90 -7.48 -11.08
N LEU A 35 -25.73 -7.49 -11.73
CA LEU A 35 -25.57 -7.89 -13.14
C LEU A 35 -25.00 -9.31 -13.27
N ARG A 36 -25.82 -10.34 -12.99
CA ARG A 36 -25.55 -11.77 -13.33
C ARG A 36 -24.08 -12.23 -13.15
N LEU A 37 -23.42 -11.86 -12.05
CA LEU A 37 -22.03 -12.25 -11.75
C LEU A 37 -21.03 -11.95 -12.89
N LYS A 38 -21.28 -10.93 -13.72
CA LYS A 38 -20.27 -10.48 -14.69
C LYS A 38 -19.03 -10.05 -13.92
N THR A 39 -17.91 -10.65 -14.30
CA THR A 39 -16.60 -10.32 -13.75
C THR A 39 -16.03 -9.21 -14.60
N PHE A 40 -15.75 -8.08 -13.97
CA PHE A 40 -15.06 -6.95 -14.56
C PHE A 40 -13.67 -6.92 -13.96
N THR A 41 -12.67 -6.65 -14.77
CA THR A 41 -11.32 -6.44 -14.27
C THR A 41 -11.04 -4.94 -14.22
N ALA A 42 -10.06 -4.57 -13.43
CA ALA A 42 -9.82 -3.22 -12.92
C ALA A 42 -9.81 -2.06 -13.92
N ASN A 43 -9.41 -2.27 -15.18
CA ASN A 43 -9.41 -1.20 -16.18
C ASN A 43 -10.81 -0.89 -16.76
N GLN A 44 -11.77 -1.80 -16.57
CA GLN A 44 -13.17 -1.66 -17.01
C GLN A 44 -14.07 -1.05 -15.94
N LEU A 45 -13.53 -0.58 -14.82
CA LEU A 45 -14.30 0.10 -13.76
C LEU A 45 -15.09 1.29 -14.30
N ASP A 46 -14.49 2.05 -15.24
CA ASP A 46 -15.13 3.21 -15.86
C ASP A 46 -16.30 2.83 -16.81
N GLU A 47 -16.33 1.57 -17.28
CA GLU A 47 -17.40 1.03 -18.12
C GLU A 47 -18.62 0.56 -17.30
N ILE A 48 -18.48 0.46 -15.97
CA ILE A 48 -19.56 0.02 -15.10
C ILE A 48 -20.59 1.15 -14.95
N LYS A 49 -21.76 0.96 -15.55
CA LYS A 49 -22.88 1.91 -15.49
C LYS A 49 -23.52 2.02 -14.11
N ASP A 50 -23.63 0.90 -13.39
CA ASP A 50 -24.17 0.82 -12.03
C ASP A 50 -23.17 0.09 -11.09
N PRO A 51 -22.35 0.84 -10.33
CA PRO A 51 -21.46 0.28 -9.32
C PRO A 51 -22.17 -0.24 -8.05
N SER A 52 -23.49 -0.15 -7.96
CA SER A 52 -24.27 -0.57 -6.80
C SER A 52 -24.10 -2.08 -6.53
N GLY A 53 -23.58 -2.43 -5.35
CA GLY A 53 -23.30 -3.82 -4.98
C GLY A 53 -22.08 -4.43 -5.67
N LEU A 54 -21.09 -3.60 -6.02
CA LEU A 54 -19.75 -4.08 -6.42
C LEU A 54 -18.99 -4.58 -5.19
N PHE A 55 -18.62 -5.84 -5.23
CA PHE A 55 -17.60 -6.37 -4.34
C PHE A 55 -16.38 -6.78 -5.17
N TYR A 56 -15.20 -6.50 -4.62
CA TYR A 56 -13.96 -6.92 -5.26
C TYR A 56 -13.45 -8.22 -4.62
N ILE A 57 -12.98 -9.13 -5.45
CA ILE A 57 -12.27 -10.34 -5.04
C ILE A 57 -10.78 -10.03 -5.16
N LEU A 58 -10.09 -10.10 -4.02
CA LEU A 58 -8.64 -9.92 -3.97
C LEU A 58 -7.93 -11.27 -4.21
N PRO A 59 -6.85 -11.28 -5.00
CA PRO A 59 -5.96 -12.43 -5.08
C PRO A 59 -5.20 -12.64 -3.76
N PHE A 60 -4.92 -11.53 -3.06
CA PHE A 60 -4.22 -11.52 -1.79
C PHE A 60 -5.15 -11.63 -0.59
N GLN A 61 -4.89 -12.60 0.28
CA GLN A 61 -5.52 -12.73 1.58
C GLN A 61 -4.47 -12.65 2.68
N LYS A 62 -4.64 -11.69 3.60
CA LYS A 62 -3.61 -11.35 4.59
C LYS A 62 -2.24 -11.21 3.90
N GLY A 63 -2.17 -10.42 2.83
CA GLY A 63 -0.98 -10.15 2.02
C GLY A 63 -0.24 -11.35 1.42
N TYR A 64 -0.75 -12.57 1.55
CA TYR A 64 -0.27 -13.74 0.82
C TYR A 64 -1.14 -13.98 -0.40
N LEU A 65 -0.52 -14.42 -1.49
CA LEU A 65 -1.23 -14.75 -2.71
C LEU A 65 -1.82 -16.16 -2.59
N VAL A 66 -3.15 -16.23 -2.52
CA VAL A 66 -3.87 -17.51 -2.34
C VAL A 66 -4.68 -17.86 -3.59
N ASN A 67 -5.32 -16.86 -4.21
CA ASN A 67 -6.18 -17.09 -5.37
C ASN A 67 -5.42 -16.81 -6.68
N TRP A 68 -4.69 -17.81 -7.17
CA TRP A 68 -3.95 -17.74 -8.43
C TRP A 68 -4.85 -17.48 -9.65
N ASP A 69 -6.07 -18.01 -9.68
CA ASP A 69 -7.00 -17.78 -10.80
C ASP A 69 -7.39 -16.32 -10.99
N VAL A 70 -7.47 -15.58 -9.88
CA VAL A 70 -7.77 -14.14 -9.92
C VAL A 70 -6.53 -13.38 -10.38
N GLN A 71 -5.37 -13.73 -9.83
CA GLN A 71 -4.10 -13.08 -10.19
C GLN A 71 -3.77 -13.28 -11.68
N ARG A 72 -3.86 -14.52 -12.19
CA ARG A 72 -3.57 -14.83 -13.59
C ARG A 72 -4.42 -13.98 -14.54
N LYS A 73 -5.73 -13.93 -14.32
CA LYS A 73 -6.63 -13.09 -15.10
C LYS A 73 -6.32 -11.58 -15.01
N VAL A 74 -5.81 -11.11 -13.88
CA VAL A 74 -5.34 -9.71 -13.77
C VAL A 74 -4.09 -9.53 -14.62
N TRP A 75 -3.09 -10.42 -14.50
CA TRP A 75 -1.86 -10.40 -15.29
C TRP A 75 -2.10 -10.54 -16.81
N ASP A 76 -2.96 -11.45 -17.24
CA ASP A 76 -3.36 -11.63 -18.65
C ASP A 76 -3.86 -10.33 -19.27
N GLN A 77 -4.56 -9.51 -18.49
CA GLN A 77 -5.03 -8.21 -18.96
C GLN A 77 -3.96 -7.13 -18.90
N LEU A 78 -3.14 -7.12 -17.85
CA LEU A 78 -2.03 -6.17 -17.72
C LEU A 78 -1.03 -6.35 -18.87
N PHE A 79 -0.66 -7.60 -19.18
CA PHE A 79 0.26 -7.94 -20.27
C PHE A 79 -0.43 -7.99 -21.63
N GLY A 80 -1.75 -8.05 -21.65
CA GLY A 80 -2.57 -8.19 -22.84
C GLY A 80 -2.47 -7.05 -23.85
N LYS A 81 -3.06 -7.30 -25.02
CA LYS A 81 -2.95 -6.43 -26.21
C LYS A 81 -3.57 -5.04 -26.06
N GLU A 82 -4.43 -4.84 -25.07
CA GLU A 82 -5.15 -3.58 -24.85
C GLU A 82 -4.35 -2.54 -24.05
N MET A 83 -3.35 -2.97 -23.26
CA MET A 83 -2.53 -2.06 -22.45
C MET A 83 -1.07 -2.01 -22.92
N PHE A 84 -0.26 -2.99 -22.50
CA PHE A 84 1.19 -2.90 -22.66
C PHE A 84 1.76 -3.70 -23.82
N LYS A 85 0.97 -4.57 -24.45
CA LYS A 85 1.38 -5.42 -25.60
C LYS A 85 2.77 -6.00 -25.37
N VAL A 86 2.91 -6.76 -24.29
CA VAL A 86 4.22 -7.26 -23.86
C VAL A 86 4.66 -8.37 -24.80
N ASP A 87 5.81 -8.18 -25.44
CA ASP A 87 6.50 -9.24 -26.17
C ASP A 87 7.31 -10.06 -25.17
N PHE A 88 6.72 -11.14 -24.65
CA PHE A 88 7.27 -11.90 -23.54
C PHE A 88 8.71 -12.42 -23.79
N ALA A 89 9.00 -12.88 -25.00
CA ALA A 89 10.30 -13.47 -25.35
C ALA A 89 11.47 -12.46 -25.39
N ASP A 90 11.19 -11.16 -25.53
CA ASP A 90 12.21 -10.10 -25.67
C ASP A 90 12.23 -9.14 -24.47
N THR A 91 11.44 -9.44 -23.42
CA THR A 91 11.27 -8.57 -22.25
C THR A 91 11.75 -9.22 -20.97
N ASN A 92 12.43 -8.42 -20.16
CA ASN A 92 12.80 -8.79 -18.80
C ASN A 92 11.75 -8.26 -17.83
N ILE A 93 11.44 -9.01 -16.78
CA ILE A 93 10.45 -8.59 -15.78
C ILE A 93 11.10 -8.40 -14.40
N ILE A 94 10.84 -7.25 -13.77
CA ILE A 94 11.10 -7.03 -12.34
C ILE A 94 9.75 -7.10 -11.63
N ILE A 95 9.60 -8.03 -10.70
CA ILE A 95 8.37 -8.19 -9.93
C ILE A 95 8.63 -8.03 -8.44
N THR A 96 7.77 -7.27 -7.76
CA THR A 96 7.87 -7.11 -6.31
C THR A 96 7.20 -8.25 -5.55
N GLU A 97 7.82 -8.68 -4.44
CA GLU A 97 7.21 -9.61 -3.50
C GLU A 97 7.44 -9.24 -2.02
N PRO A 98 6.60 -9.73 -1.10
CA PRO A 98 6.80 -9.52 0.34
C PRO A 98 8.05 -10.24 0.88
N TYR A 99 8.70 -9.69 1.91
CA TYR A 99 9.95 -10.20 2.52
C TYR A 99 9.92 -11.64 3.02
N PHE A 100 8.76 -12.15 3.43
CA PHE A 100 8.63 -13.48 4.02
C PHE A 100 7.46 -14.22 3.37
N ASN A 101 7.65 -14.56 2.09
CA ASN A 101 6.70 -15.35 1.34
C ASN A 101 6.93 -16.86 1.57
N PHE A 102 5.92 -17.68 1.29
CA PHE A 102 6.08 -19.14 1.38
C PHE A 102 6.80 -19.67 0.13
N SER A 103 7.72 -20.62 0.31
CA SER A 103 8.47 -21.23 -0.80
C SER A 103 7.54 -21.79 -1.89
N SER A 104 6.42 -22.43 -1.52
CA SER A 104 5.46 -22.94 -2.51
C SER A 104 4.79 -21.84 -3.35
N ILE A 105 4.55 -20.65 -2.77
CA ILE A 105 4.01 -19.50 -3.52
C ILE A 105 5.09 -18.94 -4.45
N GLN A 106 6.34 -18.91 -3.98
CA GLN A 106 7.49 -18.48 -4.76
C GLN A 106 7.76 -19.41 -5.95
N GLU A 107 7.70 -20.73 -5.75
CA GLU A 107 7.80 -21.73 -6.81
C GLU A 107 6.70 -21.54 -7.85
N SER A 108 5.45 -21.45 -7.40
CA SER A 108 4.31 -21.22 -8.29
C SER A 108 4.45 -19.91 -9.08
N MET A 109 5.00 -18.86 -8.46
CA MET A 109 5.23 -17.58 -9.15
C MET A 109 6.30 -17.73 -10.24
N ASN A 110 7.36 -18.49 -10.00
CA ASN A 110 8.42 -18.71 -10.99
C ASN A 110 7.92 -19.58 -12.15
N GLU A 111 7.17 -20.64 -11.86
CA GLU A 111 6.54 -21.50 -12.88
C GLU A 111 5.66 -20.66 -13.83
N ILE A 112 4.81 -19.78 -13.29
CA ILE A 112 3.97 -18.92 -14.11
C ILE A 112 4.81 -17.94 -14.95
N LEU A 113 5.88 -17.36 -14.40
CA LEU A 113 6.69 -16.38 -15.13
C LEU A 113 7.53 -17.01 -16.26
N PHE A 114 8.16 -18.15 -15.99
CA PHE A 114 9.07 -18.80 -16.94
C PHE A 114 8.36 -19.80 -17.87
N GLU A 115 7.42 -20.61 -17.36
CA GLU A 115 6.77 -21.67 -18.14
C GLU A 115 5.51 -21.19 -18.87
N GLU A 116 4.62 -20.46 -18.18
CA GLU A 116 3.37 -19.97 -18.79
C GLU A 116 3.62 -18.73 -19.66
N TYR A 117 4.21 -17.66 -19.10
CA TYR A 117 4.42 -16.41 -19.84
C TYR A 117 5.69 -16.40 -20.70
N GLN A 118 6.67 -17.26 -20.41
CA GLN A 118 7.92 -17.37 -21.18
C GLN A 118 8.72 -16.06 -21.27
N PHE A 119 8.86 -15.35 -20.15
CA PHE A 119 9.76 -14.20 -20.07
C PHE A 119 11.23 -14.60 -20.31
N GLN A 120 12.00 -13.72 -20.95
CA GLN A 120 13.43 -13.96 -21.19
C GLN A 120 14.21 -14.08 -19.88
N ALA A 121 13.93 -13.18 -18.96
CA ALA A 121 14.61 -13.11 -17.68
C ALA A 121 13.72 -12.44 -16.64
N ALA A 122 13.77 -12.92 -15.39
CA ALA A 122 12.97 -12.41 -14.30
C ALA A 122 13.84 -12.07 -13.08
N LEU A 123 13.49 -10.98 -12.41
CA LEU A 123 14.04 -10.57 -11.13
C LEU A 123 12.91 -10.40 -10.12
N ARG A 124 12.96 -11.17 -9.03
CA ARG A 124 12.10 -10.98 -7.87
C ARG A 124 12.83 -10.17 -6.81
N ILE A 125 12.18 -9.15 -6.28
CA ILE A 125 12.80 -8.25 -5.30
C ILE A 125 11.75 -7.68 -4.35
N ASN A 126 12.14 -7.27 -3.15
CA ASN A 126 11.20 -6.62 -2.24
C ASN A 126 10.93 -5.16 -2.64
N ALA A 127 9.69 -4.70 -2.44
CA ALA A 127 9.31 -3.31 -2.74
C ALA A 127 10.11 -2.28 -1.91
N GLY A 128 10.48 -2.61 -0.67
CA GLY A 128 11.32 -1.72 0.13
C GLY A 128 12.78 -1.71 -0.31
N SER A 129 13.33 -2.79 -0.90
CA SER A 129 14.68 -2.79 -1.45
C SER A 129 14.78 -1.85 -2.64
N LEU A 130 13.75 -1.85 -3.49
CA LEU A 130 13.62 -0.87 -4.58
C LEU A 130 13.51 0.56 -4.07
N SER A 131 12.73 0.76 -2.99
CA SER A 131 12.57 2.07 -2.36
C SER A 131 13.88 2.57 -1.75
N ALA A 132 14.63 1.70 -1.08
CA ALA A 132 15.95 2.01 -0.55
C ALA A 132 16.94 2.35 -1.68
N HIS A 133 16.94 1.56 -2.77
CA HIS A 133 17.78 1.83 -3.94
C HIS A 133 17.49 3.20 -4.57
N ARG A 134 16.21 3.56 -4.72
CA ARG A 134 15.81 4.91 -5.18
C ARG A 134 16.38 6.00 -4.27
N HIS A 135 16.25 5.82 -2.96
CA HIS A 135 16.73 6.78 -1.98
C HIS A 135 18.25 6.94 -2.00
N PHE A 136 19.01 5.83 -2.02
CA PHE A 136 20.47 5.89 -2.11
C PHE A 136 20.95 6.53 -3.42
N SER A 137 20.25 6.31 -4.53
CA SER A 137 20.55 6.96 -5.81
C SER A 137 20.34 8.48 -5.74
N GLU A 138 19.39 8.96 -4.95
CA GLU A 138 19.11 10.39 -4.78
C GLU A 138 20.04 11.03 -3.74
N TYR A 139 20.36 10.30 -2.67
CA TYR A 139 21.17 10.72 -1.53
C TYR A 139 22.42 9.85 -1.39
N ASN A 140 23.32 9.94 -2.39
CA ASN A 140 24.51 9.10 -2.56
C ASN A 140 25.55 9.16 -1.41
N MET A 141 25.33 9.98 -0.39
CA MET A 141 26.22 10.14 0.76
C MET A 141 25.79 9.33 1.98
N GLU A 142 24.57 8.82 2.00
CA GLU A 142 24.01 8.17 3.19
C GLU A 142 24.19 6.65 3.10
N LEU A 143 24.77 6.07 4.14
CA LEU A 143 25.11 4.64 4.17
C LEU A 143 23.95 3.76 4.63
N CYS A 144 23.04 4.30 5.45
CA CYS A 144 21.94 3.54 6.05
C CYS A 144 20.63 4.29 5.86
N CYS A 145 19.54 3.54 5.70
CA CYS A 145 18.19 4.07 5.75
C CYS A 145 17.25 3.03 6.33
N ILE A 146 16.11 3.46 6.86
CA ILE A 146 15.04 2.56 7.29
C ILE A 146 13.79 2.89 6.50
N VAL A 147 13.26 1.90 5.78
CA VAL A 147 12.07 2.04 4.97
C VAL A 147 10.88 1.55 5.77
N VAL A 148 9.90 2.43 5.95
CA VAL A 148 8.60 2.14 6.55
C VAL A 148 7.59 2.10 5.42
N ASP A 149 7.27 0.90 4.95
CA ASP A 149 6.26 0.65 3.91
C ASP A 149 4.92 0.33 4.57
N SER A 150 4.02 1.31 4.65
CA SER A 150 2.65 1.13 5.14
C SER A 150 1.68 0.95 3.99
N GLY A 151 1.45 -0.31 3.63
CA GLY A 151 0.64 -0.72 2.50
C GLY A 151 -0.82 -1.04 2.85
N PHE A 152 -1.48 -1.75 1.92
CA PHE A 152 -2.89 -2.15 2.07
C PHE A 152 -3.08 -3.29 3.08
N SER A 153 -2.23 -4.31 3.07
CA SER A 153 -2.38 -5.45 3.98
C SER A 153 -1.54 -5.28 5.24
N PHE A 154 -0.30 -4.82 5.11
CA PHE A 154 0.71 -4.83 6.17
C PHE A 154 1.52 -3.54 6.19
N THR A 155 2.15 -3.30 7.33
CA THR A 155 3.19 -2.30 7.46
C THR A 155 4.53 -3.02 7.72
N HIS A 156 5.50 -2.82 6.84
CA HIS A 156 6.85 -3.36 6.97
C HIS A 156 7.82 -2.26 7.34
N ILE A 157 8.72 -2.55 8.28
CA ILE A 157 9.79 -1.66 8.72
C ILE A 157 11.08 -2.42 8.49
N VAL A 158 11.88 -1.94 7.55
CA VAL A 158 13.08 -2.65 7.09
C VAL A 158 14.29 -1.71 7.10
N PRO A 159 15.31 -2.00 7.93
CA PRO A 159 16.57 -1.29 7.89
C PRO A 159 17.45 -1.80 6.74
N TYR A 160 18.04 -0.87 6.00
CA TYR A 160 18.99 -1.11 4.92
C TYR A 160 20.32 -0.44 5.23
N CYS A 161 21.42 -1.17 5.03
CA CYS A 161 22.78 -0.66 5.13
C CYS A 161 23.53 -0.98 3.84
N ARG A 162 24.04 0.04 3.14
CA ARG A 162 24.75 -0.06 1.84
C ARG A 162 23.95 -0.88 0.82
N GLY A 163 22.64 -0.64 0.74
CA GLY A 163 21.74 -1.36 -0.17
C GLY A 163 21.34 -2.78 0.27
N ARG A 164 21.93 -3.32 1.34
CA ARG A 164 21.56 -4.65 1.88
C ARG A 164 20.58 -4.53 3.02
N LYS A 165 19.56 -5.38 3.03
CA LYS A 165 18.58 -5.45 4.13
C LYS A 165 19.19 -6.13 5.35
N MET A 166 18.86 -5.61 6.54
CA MET A 166 19.32 -6.13 7.82
C MET A 166 18.21 -6.99 8.44
N GLN A 167 18.33 -8.32 8.30
CA GLN A 167 17.28 -9.28 8.67
C GLN A 167 16.85 -9.17 10.15
N ASP A 168 17.80 -8.99 11.06
CA ASP A 168 17.52 -8.91 12.51
C ASP A 168 16.60 -7.73 12.87
N GLY A 169 16.65 -6.65 12.08
CA GLY A 169 15.87 -5.44 12.29
C GLY A 169 14.51 -5.45 11.61
N ILE A 170 14.20 -6.43 10.75
CA ILE A 170 12.94 -6.46 10.01
C ILE A 170 11.77 -6.63 10.97
N CYS A 171 10.83 -5.70 10.91
CA CYS A 171 9.60 -5.72 11.70
C CYS A 171 8.40 -5.68 10.76
N ARG A 172 7.41 -6.54 11.02
CA ARG A 172 6.14 -6.57 10.30
C ARG A 172 4.99 -6.38 11.29
N ILE A 173 4.12 -5.43 10.97
CA ILE A 173 2.89 -5.14 11.69
C ILE A 173 1.72 -5.61 10.80
N ASN A 174 0.79 -6.38 11.36
CA ASN A 174 -0.36 -6.92 10.62
C ASN A 174 -1.50 -5.89 10.45
N VAL A 175 -1.33 -4.70 11.01
CA VAL A 175 -2.19 -3.54 10.79
C VAL A 175 -1.83 -2.86 9.46
N GLY A 176 -2.80 -2.79 8.56
CA GLY A 176 -2.70 -2.10 7.28
C GLY A 176 -4.04 -1.54 6.82
N GLY A 177 -4.07 -0.90 5.66
CA GLY A 177 -5.25 -0.20 5.14
C GLY A 177 -6.54 -1.03 5.05
N LYS A 178 -6.46 -2.36 4.85
CA LYS A 178 -7.61 -3.28 4.81
C LYS A 178 -8.30 -3.39 6.16
N LEU A 179 -7.50 -3.49 7.23
CA LEU A 179 -8.03 -3.56 8.60
C LEU A 179 -8.72 -2.24 8.95
N LEU A 180 -8.12 -1.11 8.57
CA LEU A 180 -8.72 0.23 8.75
C LEU A 180 -10.08 0.34 8.04
N THR A 181 -10.15 -0.09 6.78
CA THR A 181 -11.41 -0.08 6.01
C THR A 181 -12.45 -1.01 6.65
N ASN A 182 -12.05 -2.18 7.15
CA ASN A 182 -12.97 -3.10 7.82
C ASN A 182 -13.51 -2.52 9.14
N HIS A 183 -12.65 -1.91 9.95
CA HIS A 183 -13.07 -1.30 11.20
C HIS A 183 -14.00 -0.10 10.95
N LEU A 184 -13.70 0.72 9.94
CA LEU A 184 -14.58 1.81 9.53
C LEU A 184 -15.97 1.30 9.09
N LYS A 185 -16.03 0.18 8.35
CA LYS A 185 -17.31 -0.46 7.99
C LYS A 185 -18.10 -0.90 9.21
N GLU A 186 -17.45 -1.50 10.20
CA GLU A 186 -18.10 -1.93 11.44
C GLU A 186 -18.69 -0.76 12.21
N ILE A 187 -17.93 0.34 12.37
CA ILE A 187 -18.39 1.56 13.05
C ILE A 187 -19.62 2.16 12.35
N ILE A 188 -19.53 2.33 11.02
CA ILE A 188 -20.62 2.95 10.23
C ILE A 188 -21.86 2.05 10.25
N SER A 189 -21.68 0.74 10.10
CA SER A 189 -22.77 -0.25 10.12
C SER A 189 -23.48 -0.32 11.46
N TYR A 190 -22.76 -0.12 12.55
CA TYR A 190 -23.33 -0.06 13.89
C TYR A 190 -24.08 1.25 14.16
N ARG A 191 -23.55 2.40 13.70
CA ARG A 191 -24.07 3.73 14.06
C ARG A 191 -25.19 4.25 13.16
N GLN A 192 -25.10 4.03 11.85
CA GLN A 192 -25.94 4.75 10.87
C GLN A 192 -26.52 3.84 9.79
N LEU A 193 -25.65 3.26 8.95
CA LEU A 193 -26.04 2.61 7.70
C LEU A 193 -25.27 1.31 7.54
N HIS A 194 -25.97 0.22 7.22
CA HIS A 194 -25.35 -1.09 7.06
C HIS A 194 -24.54 -1.17 5.75
N VAL A 195 -23.24 -0.90 5.82
CA VAL A 195 -22.32 -0.75 4.67
C VAL A 195 -21.34 -1.92 4.52
N MET A 196 -21.60 -3.06 5.16
CA MET A 196 -20.67 -4.20 5.17
C MET A 196 -20.33 -4.72 3.76
N ASP A 197 -21.29 -4.67 2.84
CA ASP A 197 -21.13 -5.11 1.45
C ASP A 197 -20.42 -4.04 0.58
N GLU A 198 -20.45 -2.77 0.98
CA GLU A 198 -20.01 -1.62 0.17
C GLU A 198 -18.56 -1.22 0.45
N THR A 199 -17.63 -2.18 0.31
CA THR A 199 -16.23 -1.96 0.69
C THR A 199 -15.51 -0.93 -0.20
N TYR A 200 -15.89 -0.83 -1.48
CA TYR A 200 -15.29 0.15 -2.40
C TYR A 200 -15.58 1.59 -1.98
N VAL A 201 -16.84 1.91 -1.68
CA VAL A 201 -17.26 3.25 -1.27
C VAL A 201 -16.63 3.63 0.06
N ILE A 202 -16.59 2.72 1.03
CA ILE A 202 -15.98 3.01 2.34
C ILE A 202 -14.47 3.21 2.23
N ASN A 203 -13.80 2.57 1.28
CA ASN A 203 -12.38 2.86 1.02
C ASN A 203 -12.18 4.29 0.49
N GLN A 204 -13.06 4.77 -0.39
CA GLN A 204 -13.03 6.17 -0.86
C GLN A 204 -13.30 7.16 0.27
N VAL A 205 -14.32 6.88 1.10
CA VAL A 205 -14.62 7.69 2.30
C VAL A 205 -13.39 7.81 3.21
N LYS A 206 -12.71 6.68 3.46
CA LYS A 206 -11.48 6.67 4.26
C LYS A 206 -10.40 7.56 3.64
N GLU A 207 -10.14 7.42 2.34
CA GLU A 207 -9.10 8.20 1.64
C GLU A 207 -9.42 9.70 1.58
N ASP A 208 -10.69 10.07 1.43
CA ASP A 208 -11.12 11.47 1.29
C ASP A 208 -11.27 12.19 2.66
N VAL A 209 -11.66 11.47 3.71
CA VAL A 209 -12.14 12.07 4.97
C VAL A 209 -11.21 11.83 6.16
N CYS A 210 -10.56 10.67 6.24
CA CYS A 210 -9.74 10.31 7.40
C CYS A 210 -8.40 11.06 7.41
N TYR A 211 -7.88 11.30 8.61
CA TYR A 211 -6.60 11.97 8.83
C TYR A 211 -5.96 11.49 10.12
N VAL A 212 -4.66 11.73 10.28
CA VAL A 212 -3.93 11.37 11.51
C VAL A 212 -3.93 12.56 12.46
N SER A 213 -4.41 12.36 13.68
CA SER A 213 -4.41 13.37 14.73
C SER A 213 -3.00 13.61 15.28
N GLN A 214 -2.67 14.87 15.60
CA GLN A 214 -1.44 15.21 16.31
C GLN A 214 -1.55 15.05 17.83
N ASP A 215 -2.77 15.08 18.37
CA ASP A 215 -3.08 14.92 19.78
C ASP A 215 -4.50 14.34 19.94
N PHE A 216 -4.55 13.02 20.10
CA PHE A 216 -5.78 12.25 20.09
C PHE A 216 -6.78 12.73 21.16
N TYR A 217 -6.32 13.00 22.38
CA TYR A 217 -7.20 13.38 23.48
C TYR A 217 -7.83 14.76 23.28
N LYS A 218 -7.08 15.71 22.70
CA LYS A 218 -7.62 17.03 22.36
C LYS A 218 -8.65 16.95 21.24
N ASP A 219 -8.36 16.21 20.18
CA ASP A 219 -9.30 16.04 19.07
C ASP A 219 -10.57 15.29 19.52
N MET A 220 -10.45 14.37 20.47
CA MET A 220 -11.61 13.72 21.10
C MET A 220 -12.49 14.70 21.88
N GLN A 221 -11.89 15.65 22.62
CA GLN A 221 -12.65 16.69 23.32
C GLN A 221 -13.38 17.61 22.34
N ILE A 222 -12.72 18.02 21.25
CA ILE A 222 -13.35 18.84 20.21
C ILE A 222 -14.48 18.07 19.51
N ALA A 223 -14.29 16.77 19.27
CA ALA A 223 -15.30 15.92 18.64
C ALA A 223 -16.57 15.73 19.52
N GLN A 224 -16.46 15.89 20.84
CA GLN A 224 -17.61 15.83 21.76
C GLN A 224 -18.46 17.11 21.75
N LEU A 225 -17.92 18.23 21.27
CA LEU A 225 -18.66 19.48 21.16
C LEU A 225 -19.79 19.35 20.13
N LYS A 226 -20.88 20.11 20.33
CA LYS A 226 -22.07 20.07 19.46
C LYS A 226 -22.14 21.33 18.60
N GLY A 227 -22.69 21.18 17.39
CA GLY A 227 -22.94 22.29 16.47
C GLY A 227 -21.68 22.80 15.78
N GLU A 228 -21.64 24.11 15.53
CA GLU A 228 -20.56 24.75 14.77
C GLU A 228 -19.19 24.71 15.45
N GLU A 229 -19.11 24.41 16.75
CA GLU A 229 -17.84 24.27 17.46
C GLU A 229 -17.13 22.95 17.13
N ASN A 230 -17.84 21.97 16.58
CA ASN A 230 -17.25 20.68 16.21
C ASN A 230 -16.51 20.79 14.86
N LEU A 231 -15.22 21.11 14.93
CA LEU A 231 -14.35 21.21 13.74
C LEU A 231 -14.12 19.86 13.05
N VAL A 232 -14.37 18.76 13.75
CA VAL A 232 -14.08 17.40 13.30
C VAL A 232 -15.23 16.84 12.45
N MET A 233 -16.48 17.23 12.74
CA MET A 233 -17.64 16.71 12.04
C MET A 233 -17.57 17.02 10.53
N ARG A 234 -17.75 15.97 9.71
CA ARG A 234 -17.88 16.07 8.26
C ARG A 234 -18.99 15.18 7.73
N ASP A 235 -19.65 15.66 6.69
CA ASP A 235 -20.74 15.00 5.99
C ASP A 235 -20.19 14.54 4.65
N TYR A 236 -20.31 13.25 4.40
CA TYR A 236 -19.93 12.67 3.12
C TYR A 236 -21.19 12.29 2.36
N VAL A 237 -21.32 12.77 1.12
CA VAL A 237 -22.42 12.36 0.24
C VAL A 237 -22.02 11.05 -0.42
N LEU A 238 -22.80 10.01 -0.15
CA LEU A 238 -22.61 8.72 -0.79
C LEU A 238 -23.01 8.81 -2.28
N PRO A 239 -22.32 8.06 -3.16
CA PRO A 239 -22.68 8.03 -4.57
C PRO A 239 -24.01 7.29 -4.78
N ASP A 240 -24.99 7.97 -5.36
CA ASP A 240 -26.27 7.37 -5.77
C ASP A 240 -26.17 6.65 -7.14
N PHE A 241 -25.00 6.68 -7.78
CA PHE A 241 -24.64 6.04 -9.05
C PHE A 241 -25.44 6.44 -10.30
N SER A 242 -26.57 7.14 -10.12
CA SER A 242 -27.37 7.72 -11.19
C SER A 242 -26.86 9.12 -11.58
N ALA A 243 -26.61 9.98 -10.60
CA ALA A 243 -26.13 11.35 -10.80
C ALA A 243 -24.69 11.55 -10.31
N ILE A 244 -24.32 10.89 -9.21
CA ILE A 244 -23.03 11.03 -8.54
C ILE A 244 -22.31 9.68 -8.64
N LYS A 245 -21.24 9.61 -9.45
CA LYS A 245 -20.43 8.39 -9.60
C LYS A 245 -19.41 8.19 -8.47
N LYS A 246 -18.84 9.29 -7.97
CA LYS A 246 -17.89 9.30 -6.84
C LYS A 246 -18.46 10.20 -5.76
N GLY A 247 -18.48 9.71 -4.52
CA GLY A 247 -18.89 10.52 -3.37
C GLY A 247 -17.96 11.70 -3.13
N PHE A 248 -18.42 12.66 -2.34
CA PHE A 248 -17.60 13.82 -1.99
C PHE A 248 -17.94 14.35 -0.60
N CYS A 249 -16.95 14.98 0.02
CA CYS A 249 -17.09 15.66 1.30
C CYS A 249 -17.83 16.99 1.09
N LYS A 250 -18.92 17.23 1.81
CA LYS A 250 -19.57 18.56 1.77
C LYS A 250 -18.65 19.62 2.37
N PRO A 251 -18.51 20.79 1.70
CA PRO A 251 -17.84 21.93 2.29
C PRO A 251 -18.60 22.37 3.54
N ARG A 252 -17.87 22.90 4.51
CA ARG A 252 -18.42 23.17 5.85
C ARG A 252 -19.58 24.18 5.83
N GLU A 253 -19.53 25.11 4.89
CA GLU A 253 -20.52 26.18 4.69
C GLU A 253 -21.90 25.64 4.29
N GLU A 254 -21.95 24.44 3.70
CA GLU A 254 -23.17 23.79 3.22
C GLU A 254 -23.70 22.71 4.20
N MET A 255 -23.08 22.60 5.38
CA MET A 255 -23.44 21.59 6.38
C MET A 255 -24.66 22.01 7.18
N ASN A 256 -25.64 21.11 7.25
CA ASN A 256 -26.82 21.32 8.08
C ASN A 256 -26.62 20.67 9.46
N PHE A 257 -26.15 21.44 10.43
CA PHE A 257 -26.03 21.00 11.84
C PHE A 257 -27.37 20.67 12.52
N THR A 258 -28.50 20.88 11.84
CA THR A 258 -29.87 20.67 12.32
C THR A 258 -30.47 19.31 11.93
N GLY A 259 -29.73 18.46 11.19
CA GLY A 259 -30.10 17.06 10.93
C GLY A 259 -31.27 16.85 9.95
N LYS A 260 -31.74 17.90 9.27
CA LYS A 260 -32.76 17.79 8.20
C LYS A 260 -32.17 18.18 6.86
N TYR A 261 -31.62 17.21 6.14
CA TYR A 261 -31.31 17.40 4.72
C TYR A 261 -32.61 17.36 3.91
N LYS A 262 -32.78 18.34 3.03
CA LYS A 262 -33.96 18.50 2.16
C LYS A 262 -33.85 17.69 0.86
N THR A 263 -32.70 17.09 0.58
CA THR A 263 -32.39 16.42 -0.69
C THR A 263 -32.33 14.90 -0.47
N GLY A 264 -32.81 14.12 -1.44
CA GLY A 264 -32.81 12.65 -1.41
C GLY A 264 -31.42 12.01 -1.49
N GLU A 265 -30.38 12.73 -1.08
CA GLU A 265 -28.98 12.30 -1.03
C GLU A 265 -28.76 11.46 0.23
N GLN A 266 -28.09 10.31 0.09
CA GLN A 266 -27.64 9.56 1.25
C GLN A 266 -26.37 10.20 1.81
N ILE A 267 -26.44 10.66 3.07
CA ILE A 267 -25.34 11.38 3.73
C ILE A 267 -24.85 10.55 4.92
N LEU A 268 -23.54 10.50 5.05
CA LEU A 268 -22.84 9.82 6.11
C LEU A 268 -22.16 10.84 7.02
N HIS A 269 -22.57 10.85 8.28
CA HIS A 269 -22.05 11.80 9.28
C HIS A 269 -20.82 11.21 9.95
N LEU A 270 -19.64 11.75 9.64
CA LEU A 270 -18.37 11.30 10.19
C LEU A 270 -17.88 12.28 11.25
N THR A 271 -17.53 11.77 12.42
CA THR A 271 -17.03 12.52 13.56
C THR A 271 -15.67 11.99 14.02
N ASN A 272 -15.59 11.35 15.19
CA ASN A 272 -14.34 10.86 15.77
C ASN A 272 -13.71 9.69 14.99
N GLU A 273 -14.49 8.94 14.21
CA GLU A 273 -14.00 7.85 13.38
C GLU A 273 -12.96 8.30 12.34
N ARG A 274 -12.96 9.59 11.97
CA ARG A 274 -12.03 10.17 11.00
C ARG A 274 -10.57 10.07 11.44
N PHE A 275 -10.32 10.21 12.74
CA PHE A 275 -8.98 10.13 13.32
C PHE A 275 -8.79 8.88 14.19
N ALA A 276 -9.86 8.33 14.76
CA ALA A 276 -9.79 7.10 15.55
C ALA A 276 -9.44 5.87 14.70
N VAL A 277 -9.86 5.82 13.41
CA VAL A 277 -9.49 4.72 12.52
C VAL A 277 -7.99 4.75 12.19
N PRO A 278 -7.38 5.86 11.73
CA PRO A 278 -5.93 5.91 11.54
C PRO A 278 -5.11 5.71 12.83
N GLU A 279 -5.66 6.02 14.00
CA GLU A 279 -4.98 5.81 15.30
C GLU A 279 -4.57 4.35 15.52
N MET A 280 -5.28 3.39 14.90
CA MET A 280 -4.94 1.97 14.95
C MET A 280 -3.52 1.64 14.47
N LEU A 281 -2.92 2.50 13.64
CA LEU A 281 -1.54 2.34 13.16
C LEU A 281 -0.51 2.74 14.23
N PHE A 282 -0.92 3.59 15.18
CA PHE A 282 -0.07 4.12 16.24
C PHE A 282 -0.31 3.39 17.57
N HIS A 283 -1.57 3.07 17.88
CA HIS A 283 -1.97 2.35 19.08
C HIS A 283 -2.91 1.17 18.75
N PRO A 284 -2.41 0.08 18.13
CA PRO A 284 -3.24 -1.10 17.81
C PRO A 284 -3.89 -1.76 19.04
N SER A 285 -3.22 -1.67 20.19
CA SER A 285 -3.62 -2.30 21.44
C SER A 285 -4.98 -1.81 21.96
N ASP A 286 -5.39 -0.59 21.60
CA ASP A 286 -6.67 0.00 22.03
C ASP A 286 -7.89 -0.74 21.48
N ILE A 287 -7.72 -1.53 20.41
CA ILE A 287 -8.79 -2.33 19.77
C ILE A 287 -8.55 -3.83 19.98
N GLY A 288 -7.67 -4.18 20.94
CA GLY A 288 -7.39 -5.56 21.31
C GLY A 288 -6.44 -6.29 20.35
N ILE A 289 -5.76 -5.55 19.46
CA ILE A 289 -4.69 -6.10 18.62
C ILE A 289 -3.37 -5.92 19.39
N GLN A 290 -2.83 -7.02 19.92
CA GLN A 290 -1.59 -7.03 20.70
C GLN A 290 -0.36 -6.89 19.78
N GLU A 291 -0.24 -5.75 19.12
CA GLU A 291 0.90 -5.37 18.28
C GLU A 291 1.40 -3.98 18.65
N MET A 292 2.66 -3.71 18.32
CA MET A 292 3.30 -2.41 18.48
C MET A 292 2.77 -1.40 17.47
N GLY A 293 2.77 -0.13 17.84
CA GLY A 293 2.58 0.97 16.91
C GLY A 293 3.73 1.11 15.91
N ILE A 294 3.49 1.83 14.81
CA ILE A 294 4.55 2.14 13.83
C ILE A 294 5.76 2.81 14.50
N PRO A 295 5.62 3.84 15.35
CA PRO A 295 6.78 4.53 15.94
C PRO A 295 7.59 3.64 16.89
N GLU A 296 6.91 2.84 17.73
CA GLU A 296 7.57 1.87 18.61
C GLU A 296 8.33 0.81 17.81
N ALA A 297 7.73 0.32 16.73
CA ALA A 297 8.35 -0.68 15.88
C ALA A 297 9.57 -0.13 15.10
N ILE A 298 9.56 1.15 14.71
CA ILE A 298 10.73 1.84 14.12
C ILE A 298 11.88 1.86 15.13
N VAL A 299 11.63 2.33 16.35
CA VAL A 299 12.68 2.42 17.38
C VAL A 299 13.17 1.03 17.79
N ASN A 300 12.28 0.05 17.91
CA ASN A 300 12.67 -1.34 18.18
C ASN A 300 13.54 -1.92 17.05
N SER A 301 13.18 -1.68 15.79
CA SER A 301 13.96 -2.10 14.62
C SER A 301 15.38 -1.50 14.66
N ILE A 302 15.49 -0.20 14.94
CA ILE A 302 16.78 0.50 15.02
C ILE A 302 17.61 0.01 16.22
N ASN A 303 16.99 -0.23 17.38
CA ASN A 303 17.68 -0.70 18.58
C ASN A 303 18.28 -2.11 18.43
N LYS A 304 17.76 -2.91 17.50
CA LYS A 304 18.36 -4.21 17.15
C LYS A 304 19.61 -4.08 16.27
N MET A 305 19.85 -2.90 15.69
CA MET A 305 21.03 -2.64 14.89
C MET A 305 22.23 -2.27 15.78
N PRO A 306 23.46 -2.55 15.34
CA PRO A 306 24.68 -2.12 16.03
C PRO A 306 24.67 -0.63 16.38
N GLU A 307 25.08 -0.29 17.61
CA GLU A 307 24.99 1.07 18.18
C GLU A 307 25.64 2.14 17.28
N GLU A 308 26.76 1.80 16.63
CA GLU A 308 27.48 2.69 15.72
C GLU A 308 26.65 3.12 14.50
N MET A 309 25.69 2.28 14.07
CA MET A 309 24.85 2.53 12.89
C MET A 309 23.52 3.19 13.24
N GLN A 310 23.08 3.11 14.50
CA GLN A 310 21.77 3.66 14.93
C GLN A 310 21.56 5.14 14.58
N PRO A 311 22.54 6.06 14.73
CA PRO A 311 22.37 7.46 14.37
C PRO A 311 22.03 7.64 12.88
N HIS A 312 22.60 6.81 12.01
CA HIS A 312 22.36 6.86 10.58
C HIS A 312 20.93 6.41 10.24
N PHE A 313 20.39 5.39 10.93
CA PHE A 313 19.01 4.96 10.73
C PHE A 313 17.99 5.99 11.22
N PHE A 314 18.21 6.62 12.39
CA PHE A 314 17.31 7.65 12.91
C PHE A 314 17.20 8.87 12.01
N LYS A 315 18.30 9.25 11.35
CA LYS A 315 18.33 10.37 10.42
C LYS A 315 17.55 10.10 9.13
N ASN A 316 17.40 8.83 8.76
CA ASN A 316 17.02 8.42 7.41
C ASN A 316 15.81 7.48 7.43
N ILE A 317 14.69 7.96 7.96
CA ILE A 317 13.42 7.22 7.99
C ILE A 317 12.60 7.58 6.77
N ILE A 318 12.32 6.61 5.90
CA ILE A 318 11.60 6.83 4.63
C ILE A 318 10.21 6.23 4.73
N LEU A 319 9.18 7.03 4.48
CA LEU A 319 7.79 6.61 4.50
C LEU A 319 7.31 6.28 3.07
N THR A 320 6.88 5.05 2.83
CA THR A 320 6.35 4.57 1.54
C THR A 320 5.03 3.83 1.73
N GLY A 321 4.30 3.64 0.64
CA GLY A 321 3.01 2.94 0.66
C GLY A 321 1.80 3.88 0.63
N GLY A 322 0.61 3.30 0.47
CA GLY A 322 -0.63 4.06 0.30
C GLY A 322 -1.18 4.65 1.61
N THR A 323 -0.95 3.97 2.74
CA THR A 323 -1.49 4.38 4.05
C THR A 323 -0.77 5.61 4.60
N THR A 324 0.45 5.89 4.15
CA THR A 324 1.21 7.08 4.56
C THR A 324 0.67 8.39 3.96
N LEU A 325 -0.30 8.32 3.05
CA LEU A 325 -0.94 9.49 2.44
C LEU A 325 -1.94 10.20 3.35
N PHE A 326 -2.26 9.63 4.52
CA PHE A 326 -3.12 10.35 5.46
C PHE A 326 -2.50 11.70 5.85
N PRO A 327 -3.28 12.79 5.81
CA PRO A 327 -2.79 14.09 6.26
C PRO A 327 -2.30 14.01 7.72
N GLY A 328 -1.12 14.58 7.98
CA GLY A 328 -0.48 14.59 9.31
C GLY A 328 0.30 13.32 9.67
N PHE A 329 0.30 12.27 8.83
CA PHE A 329 0.96 11.00 9.12
C PHE A 329 2.47 11.17 9.37
N ARG A 330 3.18 11.84 8.45
CA ARG A 330 4.63 12.09 8.59
C ARG A 330 4.98 12.83 9.88
N ASP A 331 4.26 13.90 10.17
CA ASP A 331 4.54 14.76 11.33
C ASP A 331 4.27 14.02 12.65
N ARG A 332 3.22 13.18 12.67
CA ARG A 332 2.91 12.33 13.81
C ARG A 332 4.00 11.28 14.04
N VAL A 333 4.44 10.58 12.98
CA VAL A 333 5.55 9.62 13.07
C VAL A 333 6.82 10.29 13.57
N TYR A 334 7.18 11.45 13.01
CA TYR A 334 8.35 12.22 13.47
C TYR A 334 8.24 12.57 14.95
N LYS A 335 7.10 13.12 15.39
CA LYS A 335 6.87 13.53 16.78
C LYS A 335 7.04 12.35 17.76
N GLU A 336 6.47 11.20 17.46
CA GLU A 336 6.54 10.03 18.35
C GLU A 336 7.92 9.36 18.31
N VAL A 337 8.51 9.15 17.13
CA VAL A 337 9.85 8.59 17.02
C VAL A 337 10.86 9.51 17.72
N ARG A 338 10.74 10.83 17.57
CA ARG A 338 11.62 11.78 18.24
C ARG A 338 11.50 11.71 19.77
N ALA A 339 10.31 11.45 20.31
CA ALA A 339 10.10 11.30 21.74
C ALA A 339 10.73 10.01 22.30
N LEU A 340 10.82 8.96 21.48
CA LEU A 340 11.41 7.68 21.85
C LEU A 340 12.92 7.59 21.57
N ALA A 341 13.45 8.38 20.65
CA ALA A 341 14.85 8.38 20.26
C ALA A 341 15.75 9.10 21.29
N PRO A 342 17.03 8.68 21.44
CA PRO A 342 18.01 9.43 22.23
C PRO A 342 18.13 10.89 21.79
N SER A 343 18.23 11.80 22.76
CA SER A 343 18.26 13.25 22.51
C SER A 343 19.46 13.69 21.64
N VAL A 344 20.55 12.93 21.67
CA VAL A 344 21.79 13.20 20.94
C VAL A 344 21.66 12.90 19.44
N PHE A 345 20.77 12.00 19.05
CA PHE A 345 20.63 11.61 17.64
C PHE A 345 19.73 12.58 16.90
N ASP A 346 20.07 12.91 15.66
CA ASP A 346 19.16 13.66 14.79
C ASP A 346 18.16 12.69 14.16
N VAL A 347 16.87 13.00 14.30
CA VAL A 347 15.79 12.22 13.69
C VAL A 347 15.31 12.97 12.45
N SER A 348 15.15 12.26 11.34
CA SER A 348 14.51 12.84 10.16
C SER A 348 13.62 11.80 9.49
N VAL A 349 12.40 12.25 9.15
CA VAL A 349 11.36 11.43 8.54
C VAL A 349 11.01 12.04 7.19
N ILE A 350 11.33 11.30 6.14
CA ILE A 350 11.22 11.71 4.75
C ILE A 350 10.01 11.00 4.14
N GLN A 351 9.09 11.78 3.59
CA GLN A 351 8.01 11.26 2.77
C GLN A 351 8.26 11.71 1.32
N PRO A 352 8.51 10.80 0.38
CA PRO A 352 8.64 11.13 -1.03
C PRO A 352 7.36 11.77 -1.59
N GLN A 353 7.46 12.50 -2.70
CA GLN A 353 6.30 13.13 -3.34
C GLN A 353 5.27 12.09 -3.82
N ASN A 354 5.74 10.95 -4.34
CA ASN A 354 4.90 9.86 -4.86
C ASN A 354 5.13 8.54 -4.11
N PRO A 355 4.69 8.41 -2.84
CA PRO A 355 4.98 7.23 -2.01
C PRO A 355 4.30 5.94 -2.53
N ILE A 356 3.27 6.04 -3.36
CA ILE A 356 2.59 4.89 -3.99
C ILE A 356 3.45 4.24 -5.08
N CYS A 357 4.15 5.06 -5.88
CA CYS A 357 4.92 4.62 -7.03
C CYS A 357 6.42 4.56 -6.75
N TYR A 358 6.84 4.93 -5.54
CA TYR A 358 8.25 4.98 -5.14
C TYR A 358 9.00 3.64 -5.33
N PRO A 359 8.43 2.46 -4.98
CA PRO A 359 9.05 1.18 -5.31
C PRO A 359 9.21 0.96 -6.81
N TRP A 360 8.21 1.35 -7.61
CA TRP A 360 8.26 1.20 -9.06
C TRP A 360 9.33 2.12 -9.69
N GLU A 361 9.46 3.36 -9.21
CA GLU A 361 10.53 4.27 -9.62
C GLU A 361 11.92 3.71 -9.27
N GLY A 362 12.05 3.04 -8.13
CA GLY A 362 13.26 2.30 -7.76
C GLY A 362 13.58 1.16 -8.70
N GLY A 363 12.57 0.37 -9.10
CA GLY A 363 12.72 -0.71 -10.09
C GLY A 363 13.12 -0.20 -11.47
N LYS A 364 12.59 0.96 -11.88
CA LYS A 364 13.00 1.64 -13.12
C LYS A 364 14.50 1.98 -13.10
N LEU A 365 15.01 2.52 -12.00
CA LEU A 365 16.43 2.85 -11.87
C LEU A 365 17.31 1.60 -11.78
N LEU A 366 16.82 0.56 -11.10
CA LEU A 366 17.52 -0.72 -11.02
C LEU A 366 17.69 -1.35 -12.41
N ALA A 367 16.66 -1.24 -13.26
CA ALA A 367 16.69 -1.74 -14.64
C ALA A 367 17.69 -0.99 -15.53
N GLU A 368 18.09 0.23 -15.18
CA GLU A 368 19.08 1.04 -15.91
C GLU A 368 20.50 0.86 -15.37
N ASN A 369 20.67 0.15 -14.25
CA ASN A 369 21.96 -0.07 -13.61
C ASN A 369 22.78 -1.12 -14.41
N PRO A 370 24.09 -0.90 -14.68
CA PRO A 370 24.96 -1.90 -15.30
C PRO A 370 24.96 -3.28 -14.61
N ASP A 371 24.78 -3.32 -13.29
CA ASP A 371 24.78 -4.56 -12.52
C ASP A 371 23.48 -5.38 -12.69
N PHE A 372 22.49 -4.86 -13.43
CA PHE A 372 21.20 -5.50 -13.62
C PHE A 372 21.31 -6.88 -14.25
N GLU A 373 22.19 -7.07 -15.23
CA GLU A 373 22.36 -8.36 -15.92
C GLU A 373 22.87 -9.46 -14.98
N GLU A 374 23.62 -9.11 -13.92
CA GLU A 374 24.13 -10.08 -12.94
C GLU A 374 23.05 -10.50 -11.93
N MET A 375 22.10 -9.62 -11.63
CA MET A 375 21.03 -9.85 -10.64
C MET A 375 19.87 -10.69 -11.18
N VAL A 376 19.68 -10.73 -12.50
CA VAL A 376 18.50 -11.35 -13.11
C VAL A 376 18.76 -12.85 -13.35
N VAL A 377 17.70 -13.65 -13.27
CA VAL A 377 17.70 -15.08 -13.64
C VAL A 377 17.13 -15.20 -15.05
N THR A 378 17.89 -15.79 -15.97
CA THR A 378 17.42 -16.05 -17.32
C THR A 378 16.57 -17.31 -17.38
N ARG A 379 15.73 -17.43 -18.41
CA ARG A 379 14.93 -18.64 -18.63
C ARG A 379 15.82 -19.88 -18.79
N ASP A 380 16.91 -19.77 -19.52
CA ASP A 380 17.84 -20.88 -19.75
C ASP A 380 18.46 -21.34 -18.42
N ASP A 381 18.86 -20.41 -17.54
CA ASP A 381 19.35 -20.73 -16.19
C ASP A 381 18.28 -21.47 -15.35
N TYR A 382 17.01 -21.07 -15.49
CA TYR A 382 15.88 -21.69 -14.79
C TYR A 382 15.55 -23.08 -15.33
N GLU A 383 15.61 -23.30 -16.64
CA GLU A 383 15.38 -24.62 -17.25
C GLU A 383 16.47 -25.62 -16.84
N GLU A 384 17.72 -25.18 -16.68
CA GLU A 384 18.84 -26.04 -16.28
C GLU A 384 18.84 -26.38 -14.78
N ASN A 385 18.58 -25.39 -13.92
CA ASN A 385 18.79 -25.52 -12.48
C ASN A 385 17.48 -25.50 -11.65
N GLY A 386 16.35 -25.23 -12.29
CA GLY A 386 15.05 -25.11 -11.65
C GLY A 386 14.98 -23.97 -10.64
N HIS A 387 14.22 -24.19 -9.57
CA HIS A 387 13.94 -23.18 -8.55
C HIS A 387 15.17 -22.70 -7.78
N TYR A 388 16.20 -23.54 -7.66
CA TYR A 388 17.36 -23.29 -6.79
C TYR A 388 18.10 -21.99 -7.16
N VAL A 389 18.26 -21.70 -8.45
CA VAL A 389 18.94 -20.48 -8.93
C VAL A 389 18.18 -19.21 -8.53
N CYS A 390 16.85 -19.29 -8.42
CA CYS A 390 16.05 -18.18 -7.96
C CYS A 390 16.23 -17.89 -6.46
N GLU A 391 16.51 -18.90 -5.63
CA GLU A 391 16.79 -18.69 -4.21
C GLU A 391 18.21 -18.14 -3.98
N GLU A 392 19.16 -18.54 -4.83
CA GLU A 392 20.54 -18.09 -4.72
C GLU A 392 20.74 -16.65 -5.20
N LYS A 393 20.12 -16.28 -6.34
CA LYS A 393 20.32 -14.96 -6.96
C LYS A 393 19.37 -13.87 -6.44
N PHE A 394 18.14 -14.20 -6.09
CA PHE A 394 17.18 -13.17 -5.68
C PHE A 394 17.41 -12.76 -4.23
N ASP A 395 17.58 -11.45 -4.01
CA ASP A 395 17.63 -10.85 -2.67
C ASP A 395 16.21 -10.78 -2.07
N ILE A 396 15.65 -11.94 -1.70
CA ILE A 396 14.29 -12.11 -1.14
C ILE A 396 14.25 -12.08 0.38
#